data_AF-A0A833L7X0-F1
#
_entry.id   AF-A0A833L7X0-F1
#
_cell.length_a   1.000
_cell.length_b   1.000
_cell.length_c   1.000
_cell.angle_alpha   90.00
_cell.angle_beta   90.00
_cell.angle_gamma   90.00
#
_symmetry.space_group_name_H-M   'P 1'
#
loop_
_entity.id
_entity.type
_entity.pdbx_description
1 polymer ?
#
loop_
_entity_poly.entity_id
_entity_poly.type
_entity_poly.pdbx_seq_one_letter_code
_entity_poly.pdbx_strand_id
1 'polypeptide(L)'
;MVAPRLPLGRRLSRAVVLFCGLLVQPVLAAGPSSPPLVEVPKIQPSAVAPPAALAAAQPIFGTPRDYPLMAASQPTSLLGTRDGGLWFAASGLGAIGRLDRASGAVTYYPLGVGARPYAIAEAPDRSIYAVDRALNVLHRLNPETGEATRIAMPGDLPFLDLAALRIDHDGKIWFSGATGWLGSHDPASGQTDVSSHEDLLGLAGSASGPNGAIWFVAGKSGRMIRIEPRRFRHDSMAVPADVHGVRGLAAGPNGEVWIAAARTPTLARYSGRGSWLSVRLPWPDARSQALVVRADGMLFAADVGRRKLIRYHPVLERFDEVGDLGTGGTIRAMIDLGDAIAIADMGADRIRVFPDDPAKHN
;
A
#
# COMPACT_ATOMS: atom_id res chain seq x y z
N MET A 1 8.80 10.73 68.17
CA MET A 1 8.95 11.71 69.27
C MET A 1 10.41 12.17 69.24
N VAL A 2 10.62 13.49 69.10
CA VAL A 2 11.89 14.26 69.22
C VAL A 2 12.96 14.13 68.10
N ALA A 3 13.27 15.30 67.52
CA ALA A 3 14.37 15.62 66.60
C ALA A 3 15.65 16.05 67.34
N PRO A 4 16.78 16.30 66.63
CA PRO A 4 17.25 17.69 66.45
C PRO A 4 17.79 17.96 65.03
N ARG A 5 17.41 19.05 64.36
CA ARG A 5 17.93 20.45 64.33
C ARG A 5 19.24 20.68 63.54
N LEU A 6 19.07 21.54 62.52
CA LEU A 6 20.00 22.15 61.54
C LEU A 6 21.13 23.00 62.18
N PRO A 7 22.08 23.49 61.35
CA PRO A 7 21.96 24.91 60.98
C PRO A 7 22.21 25.25 59.49
N LEU A 8 21.62 26.37 59.10
CA LEU A 8 21.72 27.08 57.82
C LEU A 8 23.10 27.73 57.61
N GLY A 9 23.45 27.99 56.35
CA GLY A 9 24.48 28.96 55.98
C GLY A 9 24.48 29.33 54.49
N ARG A 10 23.64 30.30 54.09
CA ARG A 10 23.77 31.06 52.83
C ARG A 10 25.02 31.96 52.88
N ARG A 11 25.69 32.18 51.74
CA ARG A 11 26.02 33.54 51.22
C ARG A 11 26.67 33.48 49.83
N LEU A 12 26.05 34.19 48.90
CA LEU A 12 26.61 34.62 47.62
C LEU A 12 27.68 35.68 47.87
N SER A 13 28.87 35.51 47.32
CA SER A 13 29.90 36.56 47.29
C SER A 13 29.75 37.42 46.04
N ARG A 14 29.54 38.71 46.30
CA ARG A 14 29.64 39.84 45.37
C ARG A 14 31.11 40.05 45.01
N ALA A 15 31.41 40.24 43.72
CA ALA A 15 32.60 40.92 43.27
C ALA A 15 32.22 42.34 42.86
N VAL A 16 32.84 43.32 43.52
CA VAL A 16 32.84 44.74 43.19
C VAL A 16 34.07 44.99 42.31
N VAL A 17 33.91 45.60 41.15
CA VAL A 17 35.01 46.25 40.42
C VAL A 17 34.56 47.64 39.97
N LEU A 18 35.48 48.59 40.20
CA LEU A 18 35.38 50.04 40.16
C LEU A 18 34.75 50.64 38.89
N PHE A 19 33.94 51.68 39.11
CA PHE A 19 33.53 52.67 38.12
C PHE A 19 34.67 53.69 37.91
N CYS A 20 35.13 53.85 36.68
CA CYS A 20 35.87 55.03 36.23
C CYS A 20 35.06 55.63 35.07
N GLY A 21 34.53 56.84 35.29
CA GLY A 21 33.66 57.51 34.34
C GLY A 21 34.43 58.17 33.20
N LEU A 22 34.03 57.86 31.97
CA LEU A 22 34.20 58.75 30.83
C LEU A 22 32.84 58.96 30.18
N LEU A 23 32.42 60.23 30.12
CA LEU A 23 31.27 60.70 29.34
C LEU A 23 31.54 60.47 27.85
N VAL A 24 30.83 59.54 27.24
CA VAL A 24 30.75 59.41 25.77
C VAL A 24 29.29 59.64 25.38
N GLN A 25 29.07 60.67 24.55
CA GLN A 25 27.75 61.01 24.04
C GLN A 25 27.20 59.88 23.14
N PRO A 26 25.88 59.65 23.10
CA PRO A 26 25.31 58.67 22.18
C PRO A 26 25.35 59.24 20.76
N VAL A 27 26.26 58.74 19.94
CA VAL A 27 26.14 58.80 18.48
C VAL A 27 25.04 57.80 18.11
N LEU A 28 23.92 58.30 17.58
CA LEU A 28 22.93 57.45 16.90
C LEU A 28 23.62 56.84 15.66
N ALA A 29 24.15 55.63 15.82
CA ALA A 29 24.50 54.79 14.69
C ALA A 29 23.21 54.23 14.11
N ALA A 30 22.87 54.64 12.88
CA ALA A 30 21.84 54.00 12.09
C ALA A 30 22.20 52.51 11.93
N GLY A 31 21.37 51.63 12.47
CA GLY A 31 21.51 50.19 12.27
C GLY A 31 21.37 49.83 10.78
N PRO A 32 22.03 48.78 10.29
CA PRO A 32 21.85 48.35 8.91
C PRO A 32 20.38 47.98 8.70
N SER A 33 19.75 48.63 7.73
CA SER A 33 18.40 48.34 7.26
C SER A 33 18.31 46.86 6.91
N SER A 34 17.43 46.11 7.59
CA SER A 34 17.04 44.78 7.16
C SER A 34 16.62 44.83 5.69
N PRO A 35 17.13 43.97 4.80
CA PRO A 35 16.62 43.91 3.44
C PRO A 35 15.13 43.56 3.50
N PRO A 36 14.30 44.07 2.57
CA PRO A 36 12.90 43.73 2.55
C PRO A 36 12.76 42.21 2.44
N LEU A 37 11.91 41.63 3.27
CA LEU A 37 11.46 40.25 3.10
C LEU A 37 10.88 40.16 1.69
N VAL A 38 11.59 39.48 0.80
CA VAL A 38 11.00 39.03 -0.47
C VAL A 38 9.87 38.09 -0.06
N GLU A 39 8.63 38.53 -0.26
CA GLU A 39 7.49 37.62 -0.18
C GLU A 39 7.78 36.50 -1.18
N VAL A 40 8.11 35.32 -0.66
CA VAL A 40 8.06 34.09 -1.46
C VAL A 40 6.62 34.00 -1.93
N PRO A 41 6.34 34.04 -3.24
CA PRO A 41 4.98 33.96 -3.73
C PRO A 41 4.40 32.66 -3.17
N LYS A 42 3.32 32.77 -2.39
CA LYS A 42 2.52 31.61 -2.01
C LYS A 42 2.10 30.98 -3.32
N ILE A 43 2.70 29.84 -3.66
CA ILE A 43 2.22 28.98 -4.74
C ILE A 43 0.83 28.57 -4.29
N GLN A 44 -0.18 29.29 -4.77
CA GLN A 44 -1.54 28.79 -4.72
C GLN A 44 -1.49 27.44 -5.44
N PRO A 45 -2.04 26.36 -4.86
CA PRO A 45 -2.20 25.13 -5.61
C PRO A 45 -2.98 25.51 -6.85
N SER A 46 -2.29 25.53 -8.00
CA SER A 46 -2.93 25.77 -9.28
C SER A 46 -4.05 24.75 -9.34
N ALA A 47 -5.29 25.22 -9.41
CA ALA A 47 -6.42 24.35 -9.70
C ALA A 47 -6.24 23.92 -11.14
N VAL A 48 -5.36 22.92 -11.35
CA VAL A 48 -5.23 22.23 -12.63
C VAL A 48 -6.64 21.73 -12.92
N ALA A 49 -7.24 22.26 -13.99
CA ALA A 49 -8.53 21.77 -14.46
C ALA A 49 -8.43 20.23 -14.53
N PRO A 50 -9.43 19.49 -14.01
CA PRO A 50 -9.35 18.05 -14.05
C PRO A 50 -9.09 17.63 -15.50
N PRO A 51 -8.14 16.72 -15.73
CA PRO A 51 -7.78 16.31 -17.08
C PRO A 51 -9.03 15.89 -17.87
N ALA A 52 -9.16 16.41 -19.08
CA ALA A 52 -10.35 16.23 -19.90
C ALA A 52 -10.55 14.73 -20.21
N ALA A 53 -11.74 14.21 -19.94
CA ALA A 53 -12.19 12.95 -20.50
C ALA A 53 -12.40 13.16 -22.01
N LEU A 54 -11.65 12.44 -22.85
CA LEU A 54 -11.95 12.37 -24.29
C LEU A 54 -13.02 11.32 -24.56
N ALA A 55 -13.75 11.48 -25.67
CA ALA A 55 -14.79 10.58 -26.15
C ALA A 55 -14.36 9.09 -26.09
N ALA A 56 -15.33 8.19 -25.85
CA ALA A 56 -15.19 6.75 -25.66
C ALA A 56 -13.86 6.19 -26.18
N ALA A 57 -12.92 6.01 -25.25
CA ALA A 57 -11.61 5.46 -25.57
C ALA A 57 -11.80 4.13 -26.31
N GLN A 58 -11.05 3.92 -27.39
CA GLN A 58 -11.08 2.63 -28.08
C GLN A 58 -10.83 1.51 -27.06
N PRO A 59 -11.65 0.46 -27.05
CA PRO A 59 -11.54 -0.59 -26.04
C PRO A 59 -10.17 -1.24 -26.18
N ILE A 60 -9.27 -1.09 -25.21
CA ILE A 60 -7.91 -1.67 -25.25
C ILE A 60 -7.87 -3.14 -24.83
N PHE A 61 -8.94 -3.59 -24.20
CA PHE A 61 -9.15 -4.98 -23.84
C PHE A 61 -10.07 -5.65 -24.87
N GLY A 62 -9.89 -6.96 -25.02
CA GLY A 62 -10.88 -7.83 -25.63
C GLY A 62 -12.12 -7.96 -24.74
N THR A 63 -13.00 -8.91 -25.10
CA THR A 63 -14.22 -9.15 -24.31
C THR A 63 -13.85 -9.65 -22.91
N PRO A 64 -14.29 -8.98 -21.83
CA PRO A 64 -14.02 -9.43 -20.47
C PRO A 64 -14.65 -10.79 -20.19
N ARG A 65 -13.96 -11.63 -19.42
CA ARG A 65 -14.46 -12.94 -18.98
C ARG A 65 -14.69 -12.95 -17.48
N ASP A 66 -15.86 -13.44 -17.10
CA ASP A 66 -16.28 -13.63 -15.71
C ASP A 66 -16.08 -15.09 -15.29
N TYR A 67 -15.44 -15.27 -14.14
CA TYR A 67 -15.26 -16.56 -13.48
C TYR A 67 -16.02 -16.53 -12.15
N PRO A 68 -17.24 -17.11 -12.09
CA PRO A 68 -17.96 -17.23 -10.83
C PRO A 68 -17.20 -18.17 -9.90
N LEU A 69 -17.10 -17.80 -8.63
CA LEU A 69 -16.51 -18.62 -7.58
C LEU A 69 -17.62 -19.32 -6.79
N MET A 70 -17.23 -20.25 -5.91
CA MET A 70 -18.17 -20.78 -4.93
C MET A 70 -18.77 -19.65 -4.09
N ALA A 71 -20.05 -19.79 -3.73
CA ALA A 71 -20.72 -18.84 -2.86
C ALA A 71 -19.97 -18.69 -1.53
N ALA A 72 -19.90 -17.45 -1.04
CA ALA A 72 -19.11 -17.06 0.13
C ALA A 72 -17.59 -17.21 -0.03
N SER A 73 -17.06 -17.34 -1.25
CA SER A 73 -15.61 -17.38 -1.50
C SER A 73 -14.87 -16.17 -0.92
N GLN A 74 -15.45 -14.98 -1.02
CA GLN A 74 -14.89 -13.68 -0.62
C GLN A 74 -13.41 -13.55 -1.05
N PRO A 75 -13.12 -13.50 -2.37
CA PRO A 75 -11.76 -13.36 -2.86
C PRO A 75 -11.14 -12.04 -2.37
N THR A 76 -10.06 -12.11 -1.58
CA THR A 76 -9.42 -10.95 -0.94
C THR A 76 -8.10 -10.54 -1.57
N SER A 77 -7.40 -11.47 -2.22
CA SER A 77 -6.15 -11.21 -2.94
C SER A 77 -6.07 -12.05 -4.20
N LEU A 78 -5.29 -11.58 -5.17
CA LEU A 78 -4.95 -12.30 -6.40
C LEU A 78 -3.43 -12.46 -6.51
N LEU A 79 -3.00 -13.52 -7.16
CA LEU A 79 -1.60 -13.84 -7.43
C LEU A 79 -1.48 -14.53 -8.78
N GLY A 80 -0.78 -13.92 -9.72
CA GLY A 80 -0.25 -14.63 -10.89
C GLY A 80 1.02 -15.36 -10.47
N THR A 81 1.09 -16.66 -10.70
CA THR A 81 2.26 -17.49 -10.39
C THR A 81 3.12 -17.69 -11.63
N ARG A 82 4.43 -17.97 -11.48
CA ARG A 82 5.33 -18.05 -12.66
C ARG A 82 5.08 -19.28 -13.55
N ASP A 83 4.18 -20.19 -13.16
CA ASP A 83 3.67 -21.29 -13.99
C ASP A 83 2.49 -20.84 -14.88
N GLY A 84 2.11 -19.56 -14.82
CA GLY A 84 0.95 -18.99 -15.53
C GLY A 84 -0.39 -19.17 -14.79
N GLY A 85 -0.38 -19.75 -13.59
CA GLY A 85 -1.57 -19.92 -12.77
C GLY A 85 -2.12 -18.61 -12.20
N LEU A 86 -3.44 -18.54 -12.00
CA LEU A 86 -4.11 -17.46 -11.28
C LEU A 86 -4.64 -17.99 -9.95
N TRP A 87 -4.05 -17.52 -8.86
CA TRP A 87 -4.40 -17.92 -7.50
C TRP A 87 -5.06 -16.80 -6.74
N PHE A 88 -5.83 -17.15 -5.71
CA PHE A 88 -6.52 -16.18 -4.86
C PHE A 88 -6.73 -16.70 -3.44
N ALA A 89 -6.80 -15.78 -2.47
CA ALA A 89 -7.26 -16.11 -1.13
C ALA A 89 -8.79 -16.13 -1.09
N ALA A 90 -9.39 -17.27 -0.78
CA ALA A 90 -10.82 -17.42 -0.58
C ALA A 90 -11.14 -17.26 0.91
N SER A 91 -11.15 -16.01 1.39
CA SER A 91 -11.20 -15.71 2.83
C SER A 91 -12.44 -16.29 3.51
N GLY A 92 -13.59 -16.34 2.83
CA GLY A 92 -14.83 -16.82 3.42
C GLY A 92 -14.93 -18.35 3.48
N LEU A 93 -14.11 -19.06 2.69
CA LEU A 93 -14.04 -20.52 2.67
C LEU A 93 -12.85 -21.08 3.47
N GLY A 94 -11.97 -20.22 4.00
CA GLY A 94 -10.76 -20.65 4.69
C GLY A 94 -9.80 -21.44 3.79
N ALA A 95 -9.70 -21.03 2.51
CA ALA A 95 -8.95 -21.76 1.50
C ALA A 95 -8.13 -20.82 0.59
N ILE A 96 -7.15 -21.39 -0.10
CA ILE A 96 -6.53 -20.77 -1.27
C ILE A 96 -7.17 -21.41 -2.51
N GLY A 97 -7.58 -20.60 -3.48
CA GLY A 97 -8.12 -21.08 -4.75
C GLY A 97 -7.12 -20.93 -5.89
N ARG A 98 -7.12 -21.88 -6.83
CA ARG A 98 -6.44 -21.81 -8.12
C ARG A 98 -7.48 -21.82 -9.23
N LEU A 99 -7.48 -20.79 -10.07
CA LEU A 99 -8.35 -20.64 -11.23
C LEU A 99 -7.57 -20.98 -12.51
N ASP A 100 -8.09 -21.94 -13.27
CA ASP A 100 -7.66 -22.17 -14.64
C ASP A 100 -8.37 -21.19 -15.59
N ARG A 101 -7.62 -20.29 -16.21
CA ARG A 101 -8.19 -19.23 -17.08
C ARG A 101 -8.75 -19.76 -18.40
N ALA A 102 -8.39 -20.97 -18.83
CA ALA A 102 -8.87 -21.52 -20.09
C ALA A 102 -10.26 -22.14 -19.91
N SER A 103 -10.38 -23.10 -19.01
CA SER A 103 -11.61 -23.82 -18.69
C SER A 103 -12.53 -23.06 -17.74
N GLY A 104 -11.99 -22.19 -16.88
CA GLY A 104 -12.71 -21.56 -15.78
C GLY A 104 -12.86 -22.45 -14.54
N ALA A 105 -12.24 -23.63 -14.53
CA ALA A 105 -12.26 -24.53 -13.38
C ALA A 105 -11.50 -23.91 -12.18
N VAL A 106 -12.03 -24.12 -10.99
CA VAL A 106 -11.41 -23.65 -9.73
C VAL A 106 -11.16 -24.84 -8.81
N THR A 107 -9.93 -24.94 -8.32
CA THR A 107 -9.53 -25.89 -7.26
C THR A 107 -9.32 -25.12 -5.97
N TYR A 108 -9.92 -25.59 -4.87
CA TYR A 108 -9.77 -25.00 -3.54
C TYR A 108 -8.91 -25.89 -2.65
N TYR A 109 -7.95 -25.27 -1.95
CA TYR A 109 -7.03 -25.90 -1.01
C TYR A 109 -7.36 -25.41 0.41
N PRO A 110 -8.07 -26.22 1.23
CA PRO A 110 -8.44 -25.83 2.58
C PRO A 110 -7.22 -25.63 3.48
N LEU A 111 -7.22 -24.57 4.29
CA LEU A 111 -6.15 -24.26 5.25
C LEU A 111 -6.48 -24.73 6.68
N GLY A 112 -7.54 -25.52 6.81
CA GLY A 112 -8.07 -26.05 8.06
C GLY A 112 -9.12 -25.15 8.74
N VAL A 113 -9.74 -25.68 9.80
CA VAL A 113 -10.87 -25.05 10.49
C VAL A 113 -10.48 -23.66 11.03
N GLY A 114 -11.38 -22.69 10.81
CA GLY A 114 -11.25 -21.31 11.31
C GLY A 114 -10.33 -20.41 10.48
N ALA A 115 -9.68 -20.93 9.45
CA ALA A 115 -8.77 -20.15 8.61
C ALA A 115 -9.51 -19.02 7.86
N ARG A 116 -8.87 -17.86 7.77
CA ARG A 116 -9.34 -16.70 6.99
C ARG A 116 -8.14 -16.08 6.26
N PRO A 117 -7.68 -16.71 5.16
CA PRO A 117 -6.55 -16.19 4.38
C PRO A 117 -6.92 -14.85 3.75
N TYR A 118 -5.97 -13.90 3.72
CA TYR A 118 -6.25 -12.54 3.26
C TYR A 118 -5.32 -12.04 2.16
N ALA A 119 -4.01 -12.23 2.30
CA ALA A 119 -3.04 -11.94 1.25
C ALA A 119 -2.18 -13.16 0.98
N ILE A 120 -1.80 -13.38 -0.30
CA ILE A 120 -0.95 -14.48 -0.74
C ILE A 120 0.24 -13.99 -1.56
N ALA A 121 1.33 -14.77 -1.58
CA ALA A 121 2.42 -14.61 -2.53
C ALA A 121 3.15 -15.95 -2.79
N GLU A 122 3.84 -16.02 -3.93
CA GLU A 122 4.61 -17.19 -4.36
C GLU A 122 6.09 -17.04 -3.97
N ALA A 123 6.60 -17.96 -3.18
CA ALA A 123 8.01 -18.05 -2.82
C ALA A 123 8.86 -18.59 -3.99
N PRO A 124 10.20 -18.44 -3.96
CA PRO A 124 11.08 -18.98 -5.00
C PRO A 124 10.95 -20.48 -5.22
N ASP A 125 10.61 -21.24 -4.17
CA ASP A 125 10.37 -22.69 -4.20
C ASP A 125 8.98 -23.10 -4.72
N ARG A 126 8.22 -22.15 -5.29
CA ARG A 126 6.83 -22.30 -5.75
C ARG A 126 5.77 -22.46 -4.66
N SER A 127 6.15 -22.50 -3.39
CA SER A 127 5.16 -22.52 -2.31
C SER A 127 4.36 -21.23 -2.28
N ILE A 128 3.07 -21.35 -1.99
CA ILE A 128 2.20 -20.19 -1.81
C ILE A 128 2.08 -19.93 -0.32
N TYR A 129 2.53 -18.76 0.09
CA TYR A 129 2.36 -18.28 1.45
C TYR A 129 1.10 -17.45 1.57
N ALA A 130 0.39 -17.59 2.69
CA ALA A 130 -0.78 -16.78 3.01
C ALA A 130 -0.70 -16.21 4.43
N VAL A 131 -1.17 -14.99 4.62
CA VAL A 131 -1.48 -14.47 5.97
C VAL A 131 -2.91 -14.82 6.35
N ASP A 132 -3.11 -15.23 7.61
CA ASP A 132 -4.42 -15.54 8.17
C ASP A 132 -4.89 -14.47 9.17
N ARG A 133 -6.07 -13.89 8.90
CA ARG A 133 -6.69 -12.83 9.72
C ARG A 133 -7.50 -13.32 10.90
N ALA A 134 -7.65 -14.62 11.10
CA ALA A 134 -8.38 -15.19 12.22
C ALA A 134 -7.49 -16.03 13.13
N LEU A 135 -6.54 -16.75 12.54
CA LEU A 135 -5.66 -17.65 13.27
C LEU A 135 -4.35 -17.01 13.71
N ASN A 136 -4.00 -15.81 13.20
CA ASN A 136 -2.74 -15.12 13.47
C ASN A 136 -1.52 -15.99 13.11
N VAL A 137 -1.54 -16.60 11.93
CA VAL A 137 -0.47 -17.46 11.41
C VAL A 137 -0.12 -17.09 9.97
N LEU A 138 1.04 -17.54 9.53
CA LEU A 138 1.29 -17.74 8.10
C LEU A 138 0.91 -19.18 7.73
N HIS A 139 0.33 -19.37 6.56
CA HIS A 139 0.21 -20.68 5.93
C HIS A 139 1.26 -20.81 4.84
N ARG A 140 1.79 -22.02 4.64
CA ARG A 140 2.61 -22.40 3.49
C ARG A 140 1.91 -23.56 2.77
N LEU A 141 1.48 -23.33 1.54
CA LEU A 141 0.84 -24.32 0.67
C LEU A 141 1.84 -24.81 -0.38
N ASN A 142 1.98 -26.13 -0.51
CA ASN A 142 2.61 -26.74 -1.68
C ASN A 142 1.56 -26.85 -2.80
N PRO A 143 1.72 -26.15 -3.93
CA PRO A 143 0.72 -26.15 -5.00
C PRO A 143 0.63 -27.48 -5.77
N GLU A 144 1.65 -28.33 -5.71
CA GLU A 144 1.68 -29.62 -6.41
C GLU A 144 0.91 -30.70 -5.63
N THR A 145 1.07 -30.72 -4.31
CA THR A 145 0.43 -31.73 -3.44
C THR A 145 -0.86 -31.23 -2.80
N GLY A 146 -1.05 -29.91 -2.71
CA GLY A 146 -2.14 -29.29 -1.96
C GLY A 146 -1.95 -29.29 -0.45
N GLU A 147 -0.80 -29.75 0.05
CA GLU A 147 -0.49 -29.78 1.48
C GLU A 147 -0.24 -28.38 2.02
N ALA A 148 -0.91 -28.02 3.12
CA ALA A 148 -0.77 -26.74 3.79
C ALA A 148 -0.26 -26.92 5.23
N THR A 149 0.78 -26.17 5.59
CA THR A 149 1.31 -26.10 6.96
C THR A 149 1.12 -24.71 7.56
N ARG A 150 1.12 -24.63 8.89
CA ARG A 150 0.96 -23.38 9.64
C ARG A 150 2.28 -23.00 10.32
N ILE A 151 2.60 -21.72 10.26
CA ILE A 151 3.74 -21.10 10.93
C ILE A 151 3.15 -20.11 11.96
N ALA A 152 3.24 -20.47 13.23
CA ALA A 152 2.73 -19.66 14.32
C ALA A 152 3.57 -18.40 14.52
N MET A 153 2.92 -17.30 14.87
CA MET A 153 3.63 -16.12 15.39
C MET A 153 4.27 -16.43 16.75
N PRO A 154 5.36 -15.73 17.14
CA PRO A 154 5.90 -15.82 18.50
C PRO A 154 4.81 -15.67 19.57
N GLY A 155 4.84 -16.55 20.58
CA GLY A 155 3.72 -16.74 21.52
C GLY A 155 3.50 -15.60 22.52
N ASP A 156 4.46 -14.68 22.64
CA ASP A 156 4.40 -13.47 23.44
C ASP A 156 3.71 -12.29 22.71
N LEU A 157 3.44 -12.43 21.41
CA LEU A 157 2.81 -11.40 20.61
C LEU A 157 1.29 -11.38 20.77
N PRO A 158 0.67 -10.19 20.69
CA PRO A 158 -0.77 -10.07 20.62
C PRO A 158 -1.30 -10.55 19.26
N PHE A 159 -2.61 -10.52 19.11
CA PHE A 159 -3.26 -10.71 17.82
C PHE A 159 -2.90 -9.57 16.84
N LEU A 160 -2.21 -9.90 15.75
CA LEU A 160 -1.63 -8.91 14.84
C LEU A 160 -2.60 -8.47 13.74
N ASP A 161 -3.65 -9.23 13.49
CA ASP A 161 -4.61 -8.99 12.40
C ASP A 161 -3.91 -8.89 11.02
N LEU A 162 -3.20 -9.96 10.65
CA LEU A 162 -2.30 -10.04 9.48
C LEU A 162 -3.01 -9.75 8.15
N ALA A 163 -2.66 -8.65 7.48
CA ALA A 163 -3.45 -8.11 6.37
C ALA A 163 -2.69 -7.93 5.05
N ALA A 164 -1.36 -8.06 5.04
CA ALA A 164 -0.58 -8.02 3.80
C ALA A 164 0.65 -8.90 3.86
N LEU A 165 1.10 -9.31 2.68
CA LEU A 165 2.25 -10.20 2.50
C LEU A 165 2.95 -9.90 1.17
N ARG A 166 4.27 -9.86 1.19
CA ARG A 166 5.16 -9.74 0.02
C ARG A 166 6.40 -10.60 0.25
N ILE A 167 7.00 -11.09 -0.83
CA ILE A 167 8.23 -11.87 -0.77
C ILE A 167 9.31 -11.07 -1.48
N ASP A 168 10.47 -10.93 -0.85
CA ASP A 168 11.62 -10.25 -1.45
C ASP A 168 12.42 -11.17 -2.39
N HIS A 169 13.47 -10.64 -3.00
CA HIS A 169 14.27 -11.39 -3.96
C HIS A 169 15.09 -12.53 -3.33
N ASP A 170 15.29 -12.52 -2.01
CA ASP A 170 16.01 -13.57 -1.27
C ASP A 170 15.03 -14.65 -0.76
N GLY A 171 13.73 -14.50 -1.01
CA GLY A 171 12.70 -15.43 -0.56
C GLY A 171 12.22 -15.18 0.87
N LYS A 172 12.69 -14.12 1.54
CA LYS A 172 12.17 -13.73 2.85
C LYS A 172 10.78 -13.13 2.69
N ILE A 173 9.87 -13.55 3.55
CA ILE A 173 8.47 -13.16 3.55
C ILE A 173 8.30 -11.98 4.49
N TRP A 174 7.85 -10.87 3.95
CA TRP A 174 7.49 -9.67 4.70
C TRP A 174 5.99 -9.58 4.83
N PHE A 175 5.51 -9.37 6.05
CA PHE A 175 4.08 -9.29 6.33
C PHE A 175 3.79 -8.17 7.31
N SER A 176 2.55 -7.70 7.31
CA SER A 176 2.12 -6.67 8.24
C SER A 176 0.73 -6.95 8.79
N GLY A 177 0.58 -6.63 10.07
CA GLY A 177 -0.68 -6.65 10.80
C GLY A 177 -1.38 -5.30 10.79
N ALA A 178 -2.71 -5.30 10.61
CA ALA A 178 -3.49 -4.06 10.59
C ALA A 178 -3.53 -3.34 11.96
N THR A 179 -3.05 -3.98 13.03
CA THR A 179 -2.87 -3.37 14.36
C THR A 179 -1.49 -2.72 14.54
N GLY A 180 -0.73 -2.48 13.46
CA GLY A 180 0.51 -1.73 13.50
C GLY A 180 1.74 -2.60 13.76
N TRP A 181 1.85 -3.72 13.05
CA TRP A 181 2.98 -4.64 13.19
C TRP A 181 3.63 -4.90 11.84
N LEU A 182 4.95 -5.02 11.85
CA LEU A 182 5.75 -5.47 10.73
C LEU A 182 6.48 -6.74 11.15
N GLY A 183 6.40 -7.76 10.32
CA GLY A 183 7.12 -8.99 10.54
C GLY A 183 7.87 -9.45 9.29
N SER A 184 8.89 -10.26 9.52
CA SER A 184 9.56 -11.01 8.48
C SER A 184 9.71 -12.47 8.90
N HIS A 185 9.55 -13.38 7.95
CA HIS A 185 9.79 -14.81 8.13
C HIS A 185 10.79 -15.26 7.08
N ASP A 186 11.85 -15.93 7.52
CA ASP A 186 12.84 -16.57 6.65
C ASP A 186 12.52 -18.07 6.53
N PRO A 187 12.06 -18.55 5.36
CA PRO A 187 11.79 -19.96 5.15
C PRO A 187 12.99 -20.89 5.37
N ALA A 188 14.22 -20.41 5.15
CA ALA A 188 15.41 -21.25 5.23
C ALA A 188 15.82 -21.54 6.68
N SER A 189 15.75 -20.53 7.55
CA SER A 189 16.07 -20.66 8.97
C SER A 189 14.86 -20.96 9.85
N GLY A 190 13.64 -20.70 9.36
CA GLY A 190 12.41 -20.74 10.13
C GLY A 190 12.23 -19.55 11.09
N GLN A 191 13.19 -18.61 11.13
CA GLN A 191 13.14 -17.47 12.02
C GLN A 191 12.01 -16.52 11.65
N THR A 192 11.31 -16.02 12.68
CA THR A 192 10.25 -15.01 12.54
C THR A 192 10.54 -13.86 13.48
N ASP A 193 10.79 -12.68 12.91
CA ASP A 193 11.03 -11.45 13.65
C ASP A 193 9.86 -10.51 13.45
N VAL A 194 9.30 -9.97 14.54
CA VAL A 194 8.13 -9.09 14.51
C VAL A 194 8.33 -7.91 15.44
N SER A 195 7.95 -6.71 14.99
CA SER A 195 8.04 -5.48 15.78
C SER A 195 6.86 -4.56 15.54
N SER A 196 6.47 -3.81 16.58
CA SER A 196 5.39 -2.85 16.53
C SER A 196 5.83 -1.55 15.85
N HIS A 197 4.90 -0.95 15.11
CA HIS A 197 5.10 0.25 14.33
C HIS A 197 3.80 1.06 14.35
N GLU A 198 3.80 2.20 15.04
CA GLU A 198 2.66 3.13 15.07
C GLU A 198 2.24 3.62 13.68
N ASP A 199 3.19 3.61 12.76
CA ASP A 199 3.01 4.03 11.38
C ASP A 199 2.23 3.02 10.52
N LEU A 200 1.99 1.79 10.99
CA LEU A 200 1.30 0.72 10.23
C LEU A 200 -0.17 0.50 10.61
N LEU A 201 -0.76 1.40 11.40
CA LEU A 201 -2.15 1.22 11.84
C LEU A 201 -3.16 1.29 10.68
N GLY A 202 -4.04 0.29 10.62
CA GLY A 202 -5.12 0.21 9.63
C GLY A 202 -4.61 -0.06 8.22
N LEU A 203 -3.78 -1.09 8.06
CA LEU A 203 -3.19 -1.49 6.79
C LEU A 203 -4.23 -1.59 5.66
N ALA A 204 -3.93 -0.97 4.54
CA ALA A 204 -4.82 -0.84 3.39
C ALA A 204 -4.30 -1.58 2.16
N GLY A 205 -3.00 -1.50 1.87
CA GLY A 205 -2.42 -2.08 0.66
C GLY A 205 -0.93 -2.36 0.78
N SER A 206 -0.42 -3.13 -0.18
CA SER A 206 1.01 -3.44 -0.30
C SER A 206 1.42 -3.67 -1.76
N ALA A 207 2.69 -3.46 -2.09
CA ALA A 207 3.25 -3.81 -3.39
C ALA A 207 4.75 -4.10 -3.30
N SER A 208 5.24 -4.89 -4.24
CA SER A 208 6.67 -5.00 -4.52
C SER A 208 7.02 -4.01 -5.63
N GLY A 209 8.07 -3.23 -5.42
CA GLY A 209 8.62 -2.32 -6.41
C GLY A 209 9.92 -2.85 -7.04
N PRO A 210 10.46 -2.11 -8.02
CA PRO A 210 11.77 -2.40 -8.60
C PRO A 210 12.87 -2.50 -7.54
N ASN A 211 13.90 -3.30 -7.81
CA ASN A 211 15.03 -3.57 -6.91
C ASN A 211 14.65 -4.25 -5.59
N GLY A 212 13.47 -4.88 -5.52
CA GLY A 212 13.02 -5.64 -4.34
C GLY A 212 12.53 -4.76 -3.19
N ALA A 213 12.29 -3.46 -3.42
CA ALA A 213 11.66 -2.62 -2.40
C ALA A 213 10.23 -3.12 -2.11
N ILE A 214 9.85 -3.16 -0.84
CA ILE A 214 8.50 -3.56 -0.43
C ILE A 214 7.79 -2.35 0.17
N TRP A 215 6.54 -2.17 -0.21
CA TRP A 215 5.73 -1.04 0.20
C TRP A 215 4.49 -1.50 0.93
N PHE A 216 4.18 -0.82 2.03
CA PHE A 216 2.95 -0.94 2.78
C PHE A 216 2.31 0.44 2.93
N VAL A 217 0.99 0.53 2.83
CA VAL A 217 0.26 1.76 3.15
C VAL A 217 -0.80 1.50 4.20
N ALA A 218 -0.79 2.34 5.22
CA ALA A 218 -1.62 2.25 6.40
C ALA A 218 -2.61 3.41 6.41
N GLY A 219 -3.88 3.07 6.19
CA GLY A 219 -4.95 4.04 5.96
C GLY A 219 -5.43 4.74 7.22
N LYS A 220 -5.22 4.16 8.42
CA LYS A 220 -5.62 4.78 9.70
C LYS A 220 -4.53 5.73 10.22
N SER A 221 -3.26 5.35 10.13
CA SER A 221 -2.13 6.25 10.46
C SER A 221 -1.87 7.31 9.39
N GLY A 222 -2.33 7.09 8.15
CA GLY A 222 -2.10 8.01 7.03
C GLY A 222 -0.66 7.96 6.52
N ARG A 223 -0.03 6.79 6.59
CA ARG A 223 1.39 6.62 6.30
C ARG A 223 1.67 5.52 5.30
N MET A 224 2.79 5.67 4.60
CA MET A 224 3.35 4.67 3.71
C MET A 224 4.75 4.31 4.20
N ILE A 225 5.05 3.01 4.25
CA ILE A 225 6.35 2.49 4.63
C ILE A 225 7.00 1.84 3.43
N ARG A 226 8.25 2.18 3.20
CA ARG A 226 9.17 1.50 2.29
C ARG A 226 10.09 0.62 3.10
N ILE A 227 10.26 -0.62 2.69
CA ILE A 227 11.25 -1.54 3.24
C ILE A 227 12.30 -1.78 2.16
N GLU A 228 13.58 -1.69 2.55
CA GLU A 228 14.73 -2.12 1.75
C GLU A 228 15.23 -3.45 2.34
N PRO A 229 14.80 -4.61 1.81
CA PRO A 229 15.02 -5.88 2.48
C PRO A 229 16.50 -6.20 2.77
N ARG A 230 17.39 -5.89 1.81
CA ARG A 230 18.85 -6.07 1.94
C ARG A 230 19.49 -5.32 3.11
N ARG A 231 18.87 -4.24 3.56
CA ARG A 231 19.39 -3.39 4.65
C ARG A 231 18.60 -3.52 5.94
N PHE A 232 17.52 -4.31 5.92
CA PHE A 232 16.53 -4.39 7.00
C PHE A 232 16.10 -3.01 7.54
N ARG A 233 16.12 -2.00 6.66
CA ARG A 233 15.76 -0.62 6.98
C ARG A 233 14.39 -0.34 6.39
N HIS A 234 13.56 0.33 7.17
CA HIS A 234 12.32 0.87 6.68
C HIS A 234 12.28 2.39 6.86
N ASP A 235 11.74 3.06 5.86
CA ASP A 235 11.51 4.50 5.86
C ASP A 235 10.00 4.72 5.83
N SER A 236 9.54 5.61 6.69
CA SER A 236 8.13 5.90 6.84
C SER A 236 7.84 7.34 6.41
N MET A 237 6.78 7.53 5.63
CA MET A 237 6.41 8.83 5.08
C MET A 237 4.91 9.08 5.18
N ALA A 238 4.54 10.35 5.36
CA ALA A 238 3.15 10.78 5.33
C ALA A 238 2.59 10.66 3.90
N VAL A 239 1.37 10.13 3.80
CA VAL A 239 0.55 10.26 2.59
C VAL A 239 0.01 11.70 2.52
N PRO A 240 -0.15 12.30 1.34
CA PRO A 240 -0.69 13.67 1.22
C PRO A 240 -2.03 13.84 1.95
N ALA A 241 -2.20 14.98 2.62
CA ALA A 241 -3.34 15.22 3.50
C ALA A 241 -4.69 15.25 2.76
N ASP A 242 -4.70 15.47 1.44
CA ASP A 242 -5.86 15.47 0.56
C ASP A 242 -6.27 14.07 0.06
N VAL A 243 -5.55 13.02 0.46
CA VAL A 243 -5.78 11.63 0.05
C VAL A 243 -6.43 10.86 1.21
N HIS A 244 -7.76 10.73 1.18
CA HIS A 244 -8.51 10.13 2.28
C HIS A 244 -9.06 8.75 1.94
N GLY A 245 -8.91 7.82 2.88
CA GLY A 245 -9.43 6.47 2.72
C GLY A 245 -8.63 5.68 1.69
N VAL A 246 -7.32 5.63 1.88
CA VAL A 246 -6.42 4.79 1.09
C VAL A 246 -6.89 3.33 1.10
N ARG A 247 -6.90 2.71 -0.08
CA ARG A 247 -7.30 1.31 -0.26
C ARG A 247 -6.35 0.53 -1.17
N GLY A 248 -5.86 1.17 -2.23
CA GLY A 248 -4.99 0.52 -3.22
C GLY A 248 -3.59 1.11 -3.17
N LEU A 249 -2.60 0.25 -3.47
CA LEU A 249 -1.22 0.65 -3.67
C LEU A 249 -0.60 -0.24 -4.75
N ALA A 250 0.17 0.36 -5.67
CA ALA A 250 0.98 -0.37 -6.65
C ALA A 250 2.27 0.39 -6.91
N ALA A 251 3.36 -0.35 -7.10
CA ALA A 251 4.61 0.22 -7.57
C ALA A 251 4.66 0.20 -9.09
N GLY A 252 5.22 1.26 -9.69
CA GLY A 252 5.48 1.35 -11.11
C GLY A 252 6.90 0.90 -11.48
N PRO A 253 7.15 0.73 -12.79
CA PRO A 253 8.42 0.22 -13.30
C PRO A 253 9.62 1.14 -13.05
N ASN A 254 9.38 2.44 -12.82
CA ASN A 254 10.44 3.43 -12.61
C ASN A 254 10.70 3.71 -11.11
N GLY A 255 10.12 2.91 -10.21
CA GLY A 255 10.26 3.05 -8.77
C GLY A 255 9.29 4.06 -8.14
N GLU A 256 8.36 4.60 -8.93
CA GLU A 256 7.22 5.34 -8.40
C GLU A 256 6.24 4.42 -7.68
N VAL A 257 5.43 4.98 -6.79
CA VAL A 257 4.35 4.25 -6.11
C VAL A 257 3.07 5.05 -6.24
N TRP A 258 2.00 4.37 -6.63
CA TRP A 258 0.68 4.95 -6.77
C TRP A 258 -0.24 4.46 -5.66
N ILE A 259 -1.06 5.38 -5.17
CA ILE A 259 -2.07 5.16 -4.13
C ILE A 259 -3.44 5.57 -4.67
N ALA A 260 -4.45 4.77 -4.37
CA ALA A 260 -5.85 5.12 -4.62
C ALA A 260 -6.57 5.40 -3.29
N ALA A 261 -7.32 6.50 -3.28
CA ALA A 261 -8.26 6.85 -2.23
C ALA A 261 -9.70 6.51 -2.65
N ALA A 262 -10.46 5.95 -1.72
CA ALA A 262 -11.86 5.59 -1.93
C ALA A 262 -12.84 6.61 -1.32
N ARG A 263 -12.36 7.55 -0.47
CA ARG A 263 -13.20 8.63 0.09
C ARG A 263 -12.99 9.97 -0.61
N THR A 264 -11.85 10.15 -1.28
CA THR A 264 -11.59 11.26 -2.18
C THR A 264 -11.32 10.71 -3.57
N PRO A 265 -11.87 11.32 -4.64
CA PRO A 265 -11.62 10.89 -6.02
C PRO A 265 -10.22 11.33 -6.46
N THR A 266 -9.19 10.78 -5.82
CA THR A 266 -7.79 11.19 -5.97
C THR A 266 -6.89 9.95 -6.08
N LEU A 267 -5.99 9.97 -7.05
CA LEU A 267 -4.79 9.15 -7.09
C LEU A 267 -3.61 9.96 -6.57
N ALA A 268 -2.68 9.33 -5.86
CA ALA A 268 -1.45 9.98 -5.45
C ALA A 268 -0.24 9.17 -5.92
N ARG A 269 0.71 9.84 -6.57
CA ARG A 269 1.97 9.27 -7.02
C ARG A 269 3.11 9.78 -6.15
N TYR A 270 3.81 8.86 -5.51
CA TYR A 270 5.11 9.10 -4.91
C TYR A 270 6.20 8.81 -5.93
N SER A 271 7.18 9.69 -6.10
CA SER A 271 8.24 9.54 -7.11
C SER A 271 9.31 8.49 -6.77
N GLY A 272 9.25 7.89 -5.58
CA GLY A 272 10.33 7.05 -5.05
C GLY A 272 11.47 7.83 -4.39
N ARG A 273 11.47 9.18 -4.53
CA ARG A 273 12.55 10.08 -4.10
C ARG A 273 12.08 11.27 -3.24
N GLY A 274 10.87 11.20 -2.68
CA GLY A 274 10.38 12.19 -1.71
C GLY A 274 9.31 13.14 -2.23
N SER A 275 9.03 13.19 -3.54
CA SER A 275 8.01 14.07 -4.10
C SER A 275 6.67 13.36 -4.32
N TRP A 276 5.59 14.11 -4.16
CA TRP A 276 4.21 13.66 -4.36
C TRP A 276 3.54 14.44 -5.48
N LEU A 277 2.68 13.75 -6.22
CA LEU A 277 1.72 14.32 -7.17
C LEU A 277 0.34 13.77 -6.84
N SER A 278 -0.62 14.65 -6.56
CA SER A 278 -2.04 14.29 -6.43
C SER A 278 -2.74 14.54 -7.76
N VAL A 279 -3.44 13.54 -8.27
CA VAL A 279 -4.23 13.59 -9.51
C VAL A 279 -5.69 13.36 -9.15
N ARG A 280 -6.53 14.37 -9.35
CA ARG A 280 -7.97 14.25 -9.13
C ARG A 280 -8.63 13.57 -10.33
N LEU A 281 -9.44 12.55 -10.06
CA LEU A 281 -10.27 11.93 -11.09
C LEU A 281 -11.35 12.92 -11.56
N PRO A 282 -11.70 12.93 -12.85
CA PRO A 282 -12.67 13.88 -13.40
C PRO A 282 -14.11 13.63 -12.91
N TRP A 283 -14.37 12.47 -12.31
CA TRP A 283 -15.68 12.08 -11.81
C TRP A 283 -15.79 12.24 -10.29
N PRO A 284 -16.67 13.12 -9.78
CA PRO A 284 -16.79 13.37 -8.33
C PRO A 284 -17.23 12.16 -7.50
N ASP A 285 -17.96 11.23 -8.11
CA ASP A 285 -18.46 10.00 -7.50
C ASP A 285 -17.47 8.83 -7.57
N ALA A 286 -16.29 9.06 -8.13
CA ALA A 286 -15.24 8.06 -8.26
C ALA A 286 -14.76 7.52 -6.90
N ARG A 287 -14.64 6.19 -6.80
CA ARG A 287 -14.15 5.50 -5.60
C ARG A 287 -13.17 4.40 -5.99
N SER A 288 -11.93 4.79 -6.25
CA SER A 288 -10.88 3.85 -6.65
C SER A 288 -10.44 3.00 -5.45
N GLN A 289 -10.50 1.66 -5.57
CA GLN A 289 -10.15 0.75 -4.47
C GLN A 289 -8.89 -0.07 -4.72
N ALA A 290 -8.74 -0.63 -5.91
CA ALA A 290 -7.57 -1.40 -6.31
C ALA A 290 -6.93 -0.73 -7.52
N LEU A 291 -5.60 -0.84 -7.63
CA LEU A 291 -4.85 -0.25 -8.73
C LEU A 291 -3.68 -1.15 -9.13
N VAL A 292 -3.29 -1.07 -10.40
CA VAL A 292 -2.07 -1.69 -10.94
C VAL A 292 -1.37 -0.70 -11.85
N VAL A 293 -0.05 -0.82 -11.96
CA VAL A 293 0.75 -0.07 -12.92
C VAL A 293 1.43 -1.08 -13.82
N ARG A 294 1.22 -0.97 -15.12
CA ARG A 294 1.83 -1.84 -16.12
C ARG A 294 3.28 -1.46 -16.39
N ALA A 295 4.00 -2.36 -17.07
CA ALA A 295 5.40 -2.16 -17.45
C ALA A 295 5.61 -0.94 -18.37
N ASP A 296 4.60 -0.55 -19.15
CA ASP A 296 4.59 0.66 -19.97
C ASP A 296 4.32 1.95 -19.16
N GLY A 297 4.09 1.83 -17.85
CA GLY A 297 3.78 2.95 -16.95
C GLY A 297 2.30 3.36 -16.92
N MET A 298 1.42 2.69 -17.67
CA MET A 298 -0.02 2.94 -17.59
C MET A 298 -0.57 2.48 -16.26
N LEU A 299 -1.38 3.33 -15.61
CA LEU A 299 -2.07 2.98 -14.39
C LEU A 299 -3.50 2.55 -14.71
N PHE A 300 -3.96 1.50 -14.06
CA PHE A 300 -5.34 1.07 -14.07
C PHE A 300 -5.90 1.10 -12.65
N ALA A 301 -7.13 1.60 -12.51
CA ALA A 301 -7.84 1.68 -11.25
C ALA A 301 -9.23 1.06 -11.38
N ALA A 302 -9.59 0.22 -10.42
CA ALA A 302 -10.94 -0.31 -10.30
C ALA A 302 -11.78 0.69 -9.48
N ASP A 303 -12.72 1.36 -10.16
CA ASP A 303 -13.64 2.31 -9.55
C ASP A 303 -14.94 1.62 -9.15
N VAL A 304 -15.16 1.50 -7.85
CA VAL A 304 -16.36 0.83 -7.33
C VAL A 304 -17.58 1.73 -7.27
N GLY A 305 -17.40 3.05 -7.23
CA GLY A 305 -18.50 4.01 -7.21
C GLY A 305 -19.21 4.01 -8.56
N ARG A 306 -18.42 4.03 -9.63
CA ARG A 306 -18.89 4.07 -11.02
C ARG A 306 -19.01 2.71 -11.68
N ARG A 307 -18.45 1.66 -11.05
CA ARG A 307 -18.33 0.29 -11.59
C ARG A 307 -17.58 0.26 -12.93
N LYS A 308 -16.51 1.05 -13.02
CA LYS A 308 -15.66 1.18 -14.22
C LYS A 308 -14.22 0.77 -13.93
N LEU A 309 -13.58 0.17 -14.93
CA LEU A 309 -12.14 0.08 -15.01
C LEU A 309 -11.63 1.35 -15.69
N ILE A 310 -10.80 2.11 -14.97
CA ILE A 310 -10.27 3.39 -15.42
C ILE A 310 -8.80 3.20 -15.76
N ARG A 311 -8.35 3.70 -16.91
CA ARG A 311 -6.94 3.88 -17.24
C ARG A 311 -6.54 5.33 -17.01
N TYR A 312 -5.40 5.55 -16.38
CA TYR A 312 -4.72 6.84 -16.30
C TYR A 312 -3.40 6.79 -17.09
N HIS A 313 -3.23 7.74 -18.01
CA HIS A 313 -2.03 7.92 -18.80
C HIS A 313 -1.17 9.03 -18.18
N PRO A 314 -0.06 8.72 -17.47
CA PRO A 314 0.66 9.73 -16.69
C PRO A 314 1.34 10.82 -17.51
N VAL A 315 1.81 10.49 -18.72
CA VAL A 315 2.47 11.45 -19.63
C VAL A 315 1.47 12.41 -20.27
N LEU A 316 0.30 11.90 -20.69
CA LEU A 316 -0.75 12.73 -21.29
C LEU A 316 -1.65 13.39 -20.25
N GLU A 317 -1.46 13.06 -18.97
CA GLU A 317 -2.36 13.39 -17.88
C GLU A 317 -3.83 13.16 -18.28
N ARG A 318 -4.19 11.92 -18.65
CA ARG A 318 -5.51 11.61 -19.21
C ARG A 318 -6.16 10.42 -18.53
N PHE A 319 -7.48 10.48 -18.35
CA PHE A 319 -8.29 9.34 -17.92
C PHE A 319 -9.15 8.79 -19.04
N ASP A 320 -9.24 7.46 -19.12
CA ASP A 320 -10.09 6.73 -20.04
C ASP A 320 -10.93 5.70 -19.25
N GLU A 321 -12.23 5.61 -19.51
CA GLU A 321 -13.02 4.45 -19.08
C GLU A 321 -12.78 3.33 -20.10
N VAL A 322 -12.19 2.21 -19.64
CA VAL A 322 -11.69 1.14 -20.53
C VAL A 322 -12.38 -0.21 -20.31
N GLY A 323 -13.30 -0.28 -19.36
CA GLY A 323 -14.11 -1.48 -19.14
C GLY A 323 -15.17 -1.30 -18.07
N ASP A 324 -16.16 -2.18 -18.09
CA ASP A 324 -17.18 -2.28 -17.06
C ASP A 324 -16.79 -3.33 -16.03
N LEU A 325 -16.97 -3.03 -14.74
CA LEU A 325 -16.80 -3.99 -13.64
C LEU A 325 -18.09 -4.80 -13.38
N GLY A 326 -19.17 -4.51 -14.13
CA GLY A 326 -20.46 -5.19 -14.02
C GLY A 326 -21.17 -4.92 -12.70
N THR A 327 -22.27 -5.63 -12.48
CA THR A 327 -22.96 -5.66 -11.18
C THR A 327 -22.09 -6.39 -10.16
N GLY A 328 -22.09 -5.95 -8.91
CA GLY A 328 -21.25 -6.54 -7.87
C GLY A 328 -21.03 -5.63 -6.68
N GLY A 329 -20.03 -5.94 -5.85
CA GLY A 329 -19.82 -5.31 -4.56
C GLY A 329 -18.42 -4.71 -4.39
N THR A 330 -17.70 -5.12 -3.33
CA THR A 330 -16.41 -4.53 -2.96
C THR A 330 -15.26 -5.15 -3.76
N ILE A 331 -14.45 -4.34 -4.45
CA ILE A 331 -13.24 -4.81 -5.13
C ILE A 331 -12.08 -4.82 -4.13
N ARG A 332 -11.41 -5.97 -3.98
CA ARG A 332 -10.31 -6.10 -2.99
C ARG A 332 -8.92 -6.17 -3.63
N ALA A 333 -8.81 -6.77 -4.80
CA ALA A 333 -7.53 -6.93 -5.47
C ALA A 333 -7.68 -6.78 -6.98
N MET A 334 -6.61 -6.26 -7.57
CA MET A 334 -6.40 -6.20 -9.01
C MET A 334 -4.93 -6.48 -9.26
N ILE A 335 -4.62 -7.29 -10.27
CA ILE A 335 -3.26 -7.61 -10.68
C ILE A 335 -3.14 -7.55 -12.20
N ASP A 336 -1.95 -7.19 -12.67
CA ASP A 336 -1.56 -7.35 -14.06
C ASP A 336 -0.99 -8.75 -14.25
N LEU A 337 -1.50 -9.48 -15.24
CA LEU A 337 -1.04 -10.82 -15.62
C LEU A 337 -0.06 -10.78 -16.79
N GLY A 338 0.22 -9.59 -17.33
CA GLY A 338 1.05 -9.37 -18.51
C GLY A 338 0.26 -9.44 -19.82
N ASP A 339 -0.71 -10.35 -19.92
CA ASP A 339 -1.62 -10.50 -21.07
C ASP A 339 -3.06 -10.04 -20.76
N ALA A 340 -3.32 -9.64 -19.52
CA ALA A 340 -4.64 -9.29 -19.03
C ALA A 340 -4.57 -8.54 -17.70
N ILE A 341 -5.66 -7.88 -17.32
CA ILE A 341 -5.90 -7.44 -15.94
C ILE A 341 -6.93 -8.35 -15.28
N ALA A 342 -6.60 -8.88 -14.10
CA ALA A 342 -7.54 -9.66 -13.29
C ALA A 342 -7.99 -8.86 -12.06
N ILE A 343 -9.28 -8.95 -11.74
CA ILE A 343 -9.92 -8.24 -10.64
C ILE A 343 -10.72 -9.23 -9.78
N ALA A 344 -10.52 -9.17 -8.46
CA ALA A 344 -11.30 -9.90 -7.48
C ALA A 344 -12.45 -9.00 -6.97
N ASP A 345 -13.68 -9.36 -7.32
CA ASP A 345 -14.90 -8.77 -6.75
C ASP A 345 -15.35 -9.63 -5.57
N MET A 346 -14.97 -9.21 -4.37
CA MET A 346 -15.27 -9.90 -3.13
C MET A 346 -16.77 -9.94 -2.86
N GLY A 347 -17.50 -8.89 -3.24
CA GLY A 347 -18.95 -8.82 -2.97
C GLY A 347 -19.80 -9.62 -3.95
N ALA A 348 -19.24 -10.04 -5.07
CA ALA A 348 -19.91 -10.85 -6.08
C ALA A 348 -19.39 -12.29 -6.16
N ASP A 349 -18.44 -12.68 -5.28
CA ASP A 349 -17.73 -13.96 -5.34
C ASP A 349 -17.26 -14.29 -6.76
N ARG A 350 -16.52 -13.35 -7.37
CA ARG A 350 -16.14 -13.44 -8.78
C ARG A 350 -14.73 -12.93 -9.03
N ILE A 351 -14.05 -13.58 -9.96
CA ILE A 351 -12.87 -13.02 -10.63
C ILE A 351 -13.28 -12.58 -12.04
N ARG A 352 -13.00 -11.33 -12.40
CA ARG A 352 -13.20 -10.81 -13.76
C ARG A 352 -11.83 -10.56 -14.40
N VAL A 353 -11.65 -11.03 -15.63
CA VAL A 353 -10.41 -10.86 -16.40
C VAL A 353 -10.69 -10.04 -17.65
N PHE A 354 -9.89 -9.00 -17.84
CA PHE A 354 -9.87 -8.14 -19.03
C PHE A 354 -8.66 -8.54 -19.86
N PRO A 355 -8.82 -9.40 -20.88
CA PRO A 355 -7.70 -9.81 -21.73
C PRO A 355 -7.26 -8.64 -22.60
N ASP A 356 -5.96 -8.50 -22.85
CA ASP A 356 -5.45 -7.52 -23.81
C ASP A 356 -5.95 -7.86 -25.22
N ASP A 357 -6.23 -6.83 -26.02
CA ASP A 357 -6.59 -7.03 -27.42
C ASP A 357 -5.33 -6.99 -28.31
N PRO A 358 -4.85 -8.14 -28.83
CA PRO A 358 -3.66 -8.17 -29.67
C PRO A 358 -3.82 -7.38 -30.97
N ALA A 359 -5.05 -7.15 -31.45
CA ALA A 359 -5.30 -6.34 -32.65
C ALA A 359 -5.10 -4.83 -32.41
N LYS A 360 -4.89 -4.40 -31.16
CA LYS A 360 -4.77 -2.99 -30.76
C LYS A 360 -3.38 -2.62 -30.24
N HIS A 361 -2.43 -3.52 -30.37
CA HIS A 361 -1.03 -3.34 -30.00
C HIS A 361 -0.09 -3.14 -31.21
N ASN A 362 -0.64 -3.01 -32.42
CA ASN A 362 0.10 -2.70 -33.66
C ASN A 362 -0.09 -1.25 -34.11
#